data_AF-A0A8T1H6V5-F1
#
_entry.id   AF-A0A8T1H6V5-F1
#
_cell.length_a   1.000
_cell.length_b   1.000
_cell.length_c   1.000
_cell.angle_alpha   90.00
_cell.angle_beta   90.00
_cell.angle_gamma   90.00
#
_symmetry.space_group_name_H-M   'P 1'
#
loop_
_entity.id
_entity.type
_entity.pdbx_description
1 polymer ?
#
loop_
_entity_poly.entity_id
_entity_poly.type
_entity_poly.pdbx_seq_one_letter_code
_entity_poly.pdbx_strand_id
1 'polypeptide(L)'
;MSDSLLGPQLAKSKFTPKQVASFYFKPLLAEQGDPTGLQICKACRKTRKHAPKTGYTNLVSHVRSDYPRFEVEMEAASTAATGTLIPWVRQKASNRYAWIDWIVKGNLPFAFVEMETTRKYPNLVPVCEETITHDMELITKAAAKNIGEELPKDFGVIPDDCTFGSEYYMAVYGCY
;
A
#
# COMPACT_ATOMS: atom_id res chain seq x y z
N MET A 1 3.04 37.03 30.41
CA MET A 1 3.58 35.73 29.96
C MET A 1 2.48 35.07 29.16
N SER A 2 2.76 34.78 27.89
CA SER A 2 1.77 34.47 26.86
C SER A 2 1.31 33.02 26.93
N ASP A 3 0.00 32.84 27.08
CA ASP A 3 -0.71 31.57 26.89
C ASP A 3 -0.47 31.03 25.48
N SER A 4 0.18 29.87 25.40
CA SER A 4 0.36 29.14 24.16
C SER A 4 -0.82 28.19 23.98
N LEU A 5 -1.81 28.62 23.19
CA LEU A 5 -2.92 27.81 22.70
C LEU A 5 -2.36 26.69 21.81
N LEU A 6 -2.17 25.50 22.38
CA LEU A 6 -1.95 24.27 21.63
C LEU A 6 -3.25 23.94 20.89
N GLY A 7 -3.30 24.26 19.60
CA GLY A 7 -4.37 23.82 18.71
C GLY A 7 -4.46 22.29 18.69
N PRO A 8 -5.65 21.72 18.45
CA PRO A 8 -5.84 20.27 18.44
C PRO A 8 -4.92 19.63 17.40
N GLN A 9 -4.02 18.76 17.84
CA GLN A 9 -3.24 17.91 16.95
C GLN A 9 -4.22 17.04 16.16
N LEU A 10 -4.38 17.34 14.87
CA LEU A 10 -5.12 16.49 13.95
C LEU A 10 -4.45 15.13 13.90
N ALA A 11 -5.07 14.13 14.54
CA ALA A 11 -4.69 12.74 14.38
C ALA A 11 -4.55 12.43 12.88
N LYS A 12 -3.39 11.91 12.48
CA LYS A 12 -3.13 11.54 11.10
C LYS A 12 -4.08 10.40 10.72
N SER A 13 -5.13 10.74 9.96
CA SER A 13 -6.11 9.82 9.36
C SER A 13 -5.40 8.68 8.62
N LYS A 14 -5.81 7.42 8.85
CA LYS A 14 -5.21 6.23 8.19
C LYS A 14 -5.34 6.30 6.68
N PHE A 15 -6.49 6.80 6.21
CA PHE A 15 -6.80 6.95 4.79
C PHE A 15 -6.68 8.40 4.34
N THR A 16 -6.24 8.59 3.09
CA THR A 16 -6.25 9.91 2.44
C THR A 16 -7.67 10.34 2.10
N PRO A 17 -7.96 11.66 2.01
CA PRO A 17 -9.28 12.16 1.63
C PRO A 17 -9.81 11.59 0.31
N LYS A 18 -8.91 11.37 -0.67
CA LYS A 18 -9.24 10.75 -1.96
C LYS A 18 -9.70 9.31 -1.80
N GLN A 19 -9.02 8.50 -0.99
CA GLN A 19 -9.40 7.10 -0.74
C GLN A 19 -10.77 7.00 -0.08
N VAL A 20 -11.01 7.82 0.95
CA VAL A 20 -12.31 7.87 1.63
C VAL A 20 -13.43 8.23 0.65
N ALA A 21 -13.20 9.25 -0.19
CA ALA A 21 -14.17 9.63 -1.21
C ALA A 21 -14.41 8.51 -2.24
N SER A 22 -13.37 7.87 -2.77
CA SER A 22 -13.50 6.77 -3.73
C SER A 22 -14.21 5.53 -3.16
N PHE A 23 -14.06 5.26 -1.86
CA PHE A 23 -14.80 4.19 -1.19
C PHE A 23 -16.29 4.50 -1.09
N TYR A 24 -16.64 5.66 -0.53
CA TYR A 24 -18.01 5.97 -0.19
C TYR A 24 -18.82 6.59 -1.32
N PHE A 25 -18.20 7.08 -2.39
CA PHE A 25 -18.88 7.83 -3.43
C PHE A 25 -18.64 7.26 -4.84
N LYS A 26 -19.60 7.52 -5.72
CA LYS A 26 -19.46 7.35 -7.16
C LYS A 26 -19.94 8.61 -7.89
N PRO A 27 -19.41 8.93 -9.08
CA PRO A 27 -19.91 10.05 -9.87
C PRO A 27 -21.41 9.87 -10.14
N LEU A 28 -22.17 10.95 -9.95
CA LEU A 28 -23.53 11.01 -10.46
C LEU A 28 -23.45 11.43 -11.93
N LEU A 29 -23.92 10.55 -12.81
CA LEU A 29 -23.96 10.79 -14.24
C LEU A 29 -25.35 11.32 -14.61
N ALA A 30 -25.40 12.23 -15.59
CA ALA A 30 -26.65 12.61 -16.23
C ALA A 30 -27.21 11.42 -17.05
N GLU A 31 -28.45 11.53 -17.51
CA GLU A 31 -29.09 10.53 -18.38
C GLU A 31 -28.24 10.21 -19.62
N GLN A 32 -27.47 11.18 -20.12
CA GLN A 32 -26.56 11.07 -21.26
C GLN A 32 -25.16 10.55 -20.89
N GLY A 33 -24.90 10.23 -19.62
CA GLY A 33 -23.60 9.78 -19.12
C GLY A 33 -22.62 10.90 -18.75
N ASP A 34 -23.00 12.17 -18.94
CA ASP A 34 -22.13 13.31 -18.65
C ASP A 34 -21.91 13.52 -17.14
N PRO A 35 -20.70 13.92 -16.71
CA PRO A 35 -20.40 14.18 -15.31
C PRO A 35 -21.11 15.44 -14.82
N THR A 36 -22.04 15.27 -13.87
CA THR A 36 -22.85 16.37 -13.30
C THR A 36 -22.08 17.28 -12.33
N GLY A 37 -20.82 16.96 -12.02
CA GLY A 37 -20.09 17.58 -10.91
C GLY A 37 -20.64 17.21 -9.53
N LEU A 38 -21.52 16.21 -9.45
CA LEU A 38 -22.02 15.64 -8.20
C LEU A 38 -21.48 14.24 -8.00
N GLN A 39 -21.33 13.88 -6.73
CA GLN A 39 -20.96 12.56 -6.25
C GLN A 39 -22.11 12.06 -5.39
N ILE A 40 -22.50 10.79 -5.56
CA ILE A 40 -23.54 10.16 -4.76
C ILE A 40 -22.92 9.17 -3.78
N CYS A 41 -23.29 9.28 -2.51
CA CYS A 41 -22.86 8.32 -1.50
C CYS A 41 -23.47 6.94 -1.78
N LYS A 42 -22.65 5.89 -1.78
CA LYS A 42 -23.06 4.51 -2.05
C LYS A 42 -23.96 3.96 -0.94
N ALA A 43 -23.73 4.37 0.31
CA ALA A 43 -24.47 3.89 1.48
C ALA A 43 -25.79 4.65 1.70
N CYS A 44 -25.76 5.97 1.88
CA CYS A 44 -26.97 6.74 2.19
C CYS A 44 -27.64 7.43 0.99
N ARG A 45 -27.08 7.29 -0.23
CA ARG A 45 -27.58 7.92 -1.47
C ARG A 45 -27.63 9.46 -1.47
N LYS A 46 -27.16 10.14 -0.43
CA LYS A 46 -27.05 11.62 -0.42
C LYS A 46 -26.05 12.08 -1.48
N THR A 47 -26.39 13.15 -2.18
CA THR A 47 -25.53 13.78 -3.18
C THR A 47 -24.68 14.90 -2.56
N ARG A 48 -23.45 15.03 -3.06
CA ARG A 48 -22.48 16.04 -2.64
C ARG A 48 -21.80 16.62 -3.87
N LYS A 49 -21.53 17.92 -3.86
CA LYS A 49 -20.82 18.59 -4.96
C LYS A 49 -19.35 18.14 -4.97
N HIS A 50 -18.79 17.91 -6.15
CA HIS A 50 -17.37 17.68 -6.34
C HIS A 50 -16.97 18.29 -7.68
N ALA A 51 -16.66 19.59 -7.65
CA ALA A 51 -16.29 20.31 -8.86
C ALA A 51 -14.81 20.03 -9.22
N PRO A 52 -14.45 20.10 -10.52
CA PRO A 52 -13.06 20.00 -10.94
C PRO A 52 -12.19 20.99 -10.16
N LYS A 53 -11.03 20.54 -9.66
CA LYS A 53 -10.08 21.32 -8.82
C LYS A 53 -10.55 21.64 -7.39
N THR A 54 -11.69 21.13 -6.94
CA THR A 54 -12.07 21.22 -5.52
C THR A 54 -11.50 20.05 -4.72
N GLY A 55 -11.13 20.29 -3.46
CA GLY A 55 -10.66 19.24 -2.56
C GLY A 55 -11.79 18.32 -2.07
N TYR A 56 -11.43 17.22 -1.39
CA TYR A 56 -12.37 16.20 -0.91
C TYR A 56 -13.06 16.53 0.43
N THR A 57 -12.89 17.75 0.95
CA THR A 57 -13.25 18.11 2.33
C THR A 57 -14.73 17.89 2.63
N ASN A 58 -15.63 18.21 1.70
CA ASN A 58 -17.06 18.04 1.90
C ASN A 58 -17.52 16.56 1.88
N LEU A 59 -16.89 15.72 1.05
CA LEU A 59 -17.13 14.28 0.97
C LEU A 59 -16.64 13.61 2.25
N VAL A 60 -15.42 13.95 2.68
CA VAL A 60 -14.82 13.39 3.90
C VAL A 60 -15.56 13.85 5.15
N SER A 61 -16.00 15.12 5.20
CA SER A 61 -16.80 15.63 6.31
C SER A 61 -18.10 14.83 6.46
N HIS A 62 -18.81 14.57 5.36
CA HIS A 62 -19.99 13.70 5.36
C HIS A 62 -19.66 12.29 5.86
N VAL A 63 -18.54 11.71 5.43
CA VAL A 63 -18.20 10.34 5.85
C VAL A 63 -17.89 10.28 7.34
N ARG A 64 -17.13 11.25 7.84
CA ARG A 64 -16.76 11.31 9.27
C ARG A 64 -17.97 11.55 10.17
N SER A 65 -18.97 12.32 9.73
CA SER A 65 -20.18 12.55 10.53
C SER A 65 -21.14 11.37 10.48
N ASP A 66 -21.38 10.81 9.30
CA ASP A 66 -22.47 9.85 9.08
C ASP A 66 -22.01 8.39 9.22
N TYR A 67 -20.70 8.12 9.15
CA TYR A 67 -20.11 6.77 9.30
C TYR A 67 -18.93 6.78 10.29
N PRO A 68 -19.17 6.80 11.61
CA PRO A 68 -18.10 6.87 12.63
C PRO A 68 -17.10 5.71 12.58
N ARG A 69 -17.49 4.56 12.01
CA ARG A 69 -16.66 3.36 11.87
C ARG A 69 -16.06 3.19 10.47
N PHE A 70 -16.06 4.24 9.65
CA PHE A 70 -15.67 4.14 8.24
C PHE A 70 -14.29 3.53 8.01
N GLU A 71 -13.33 3.79 8.92
CA GLU A 71 -11.99 3.23 8.81
C GLU A 71 -11.98 1.71 8.94
N VAL A 72 -12.76 1.15 9.87
CA VAL A 72 -12.86 -0.30 10.08
C VAL A 72 -13.54 -0.97 8.89
N GLU A 73 -14.57 -0.34 8.34
CA GLU A 73 -15.27 -0.84 7.15
C GLU A 73 -14.38 -0.82 5.91
N MET A 74 -13.57 0.23 5.74
CA MET A 74 -12.58 0.33 4.67
C MET A 74 -11.48 -0.72 4.80
N GLU A 75 -10.97 -0.98 6.01
CA GLU A 75 -10.00 -2.05 6.27
C GLU A 75 -10.61 -3.43 6.00
N ALA A 76 -11.80 -3.72 6.53
CA ALA A 76 -12.46 -5.02 6.35
C ALA A 76 -12.76 -5.31 4.87
N ALA A 77 -13.20 -4.31 4.11
CA ALA A 77 -13.41 -4.43 2.67
C ALA A 77 -12.09 -4.65 1.90
N SER A 78 -10.99 -4.07 2.40
CA SER A 78 -9.65 -4.28 1.84
C SER A 78 -9.15 -5.70 2.08
N THR A 79 -9.44 -6.29 3.24
CA THR A 79 -9.09 -7.68 3.56
C THR A 79 -9.99 -8.70 2.85
N ALA A 80 -11.31 -8.45 2.78
CA ALA A 80 -12.28 -9.36 2.15
C ALA A 80 -12.15 -9.39 0.61
N ALA A 81 -11.73 -8.29 0.00
CA ALA A 81 -11.40 -8.25 -1.42
C ALA A 81 -10.09 -9.00 -1.67
N THR A 82 -10.18 -10.33 -1.83
CA THR A 82 -9.10 -11.26 -2.19
C THR A 82 -8.65 -11.02 -3.64
N GLY A 83 -8.35 -9.77 -4.01
CA GLY A 83 -8.19 -9.36 -5.39
C GLY A 83 -7.10 -8.33 -5.60
N THR A 84 -7.09 -7.19 -4.89
CA THR A 84 -6.06 -6.14 -5.06
C THR A 84 -6.27 -4.95 -4.10
N LEU A 85 -5.25 -4.59 -3.30
CA LEU A 85 -5.23 -3.38 -2.46
C LEU A 85 -4.88 -2.09 -3.23
N ILE A 86 -4.61 -2.16 -4.54
CA ILE A 86 -4.06 -1.05 -5.34
C ILE A 86 -4.87 0.26 -5.24
N PRO A 87 -6.22 0.29 -5.20
CA PRO A 87 -6.96 1.54 -4.99
C PRO A 87 -6.69 2.22 -3.64
N TRP A 88 -6.23 1.44 -2.65
CA TRP A 88 -6.04 1.80 -1.24
C TRP A 88 -4.57 2.00 -0.86
N VAL A 89 -3.64 1.68 -1.76
CA VAL A 89 -2.21 1.87 -1.56
C VAL A 89 -1.76 3.20 -2.18
N ARG A 90 -0.83 3.90 -1.53
CA ARG A 90 -0.24 5.12 -2.13
C ARG A 90 0.41 4.73 -3.46
N GLN A 91 0.22 5.54 -4.51
CA GLN A 91 0.80 5.26 -5.84
C GLN A 91 2.31 4.95 -5.77
N LYS A 92 3.05 5.70 -4.94
CA LYS A 92 4.49 5.47 -4.72
C LYS A 92 4.79 4.07 -4.15
N ALA A 93 3.99 3.60 -3.21
CA ALA A 93 4.14 2.26 -2.63
C ALA A 93 3.72 1.18 -3.64
N SER A 94 2.64 1.40 -4.41
CA SER A 94 2.24 0.50 -5.49
C SER A 94 3.33 0.37 -6.56
N ASN A 95 3.99 1.48 -6.90
CA ASN A 95 5.09 1.49 -7.87
C ASN A 95 6.30 0.68 -7.37
N ARG A 96 6.69 0.87 -6.11
CA ARG A 96 7.77 0.10 -5.47
C ARG A 96 7.44 -1.38 -5.41
N TYR A 97 6.22 -1.72 -5.01
CA TYR A 97 5.75 -3.11 -5.01
C TYR A 97 5.86 -3.76 -6.39
N ALA A 98 5.44 -3.06 -7.46
CA ALA A 98 5.53 -3.60 -8.82
C ALA A 98 6.98 -3.90 -9.25
N TRP A 99 7.92 -3.02 -8.90
CA TRP A 99 9.35 -3.29 -9.13
C TRP A 99 9.84 -4.50 -8.34
N ILE A 100 9.50 -4.59 -7.06
CA ILE A 100 9.92 -5.69 -6.18
C ILE A 100 9.32 -7.02 -6.63
N ASP A 101 8.03 -7.06 -6.98
CA ASP A 101 7.35 -8.25 -7.47
C ASP A 101 8.06 -8.82 -8.71
N TRP A 102 8.46 -7.93 -9.63
CA TRP A 102 9.19 -8.33 -10.83
C TRP A 102 10.59 -8.88 -10.49
N ILE A 103 11.35 -8.18 -9.65
CA ILE A 103 12.69 -8.60 -9.22
C ILE A 103 12.66 -9.99 -8.57
N VAL A 104 11.73 -10.18 -7.63
CA VAL A 104 11.61 -11.43 -6.87
C VAL A 104 11.15 -12.58 -7.76
N LYS A 105 10.10 -12.39 -8.57
CA LYS A 105 9.59 -13.46 -9.45
C LYS A 105 10.53 -13.78 -10.61
N GLY A 106 11.28 -12.78 -11.08
CA GLY A 106 12.25 -12.93 -12.16
C GLY A 106 13.62 -13.39 -11.68
N ASN A 107 13.86 -13.48 -10.37
CA ASN A 107 15.17 -13.70 -9.76
C ASN A 107 16.26 -12.78 -10.37
N LEU A 108 15.96 -11.49 -10.43
CA LEU A 108 16.79 -10.48 -11.10
C LEU A 108 17.68 -9.74 -10.08
N PRO A 109 18.86 -9.23 -10.50
CA PRO A 109 19.68 -8.38 -9.64
C PRO A 109 18.96 -7.07 -9.31
N PHE A 110 19.23 -6.47 -8.15
CA PHE A 110 18.57 -5.21 -7.76
C PHE A 110 18.93 -4.04 -8.68
N ALA A 111 20.16 -4.01 -9.21
CA ALA A 111 20.61 -3.09 -10.26
C ALA A 111 19.71 -3.09 -11.52
N PHE A 112 18.89 -4.13 -11.73
CA PHE A 112 17.93 -4.23 -12.85
C PHE A 112 17.02 -3.00 -12.98
N VAL A 113 16.62 -2.38 -11.86
CA VAL A 113 15.73 -1.21 -11.86
C VAL A 113 16.38 0.05 -12.42
N GLU A 114 17.70 0.06 -12.49
CA GLU A 114 18.49 1.20 -12.99
C GLU A 114 18.91 1.06 -14.44
N MET A 115 18.83 -0.15 -14.99
CA MET A 115 19.18 -0.41 -16.38
C MET A 115 18.33 0.42 -17.33
N GLU A 116 18.99 1.14 -18.24
CA GLU A 116 18.34 2.04 -19.20
C GLU A 116 17.34 1.30 -20.10
N THR A 117 17.71 0.11 -20.56
CA THR A 117 16.85 -0.77 -21.37
C THR A 117 15.60 -1.19 -20.61
N THR A 118 15.74 -1.50 -19.32
CA THR A 118 14.62 -1.87 -18.44
C THR A 118 13.67 -0.71 -18.26
N ARG A 119 14.17 0.52 -18.04
CA ARG A 119 13.32 1.70 -17.81
C ARG A 119 12.51 2.15 -19.03
N LYS A 120 12.87 1.69 -20.23
CA LYS A 120 12.26 2.12 -21.49
C LYS A 120 10.84 1.60 -21.71
N TYR A 121 10.50 0.45 -21.15
CA TYR A 121 9.28 -0.29 -21.50
C TYR A 121 8.15 -0.27 -20.45
N PRO A 122 8.42 -0.37 -19.12
CA PRO A 122 7.36 -0.42 -18.13
C PRO A 122 6.80 0.97 -17.84
N ASN A 123 5.49 1.04 -17.59
CA ASN A 123 4.85 2.24 -17.06
C ASN A 123 5.04 2.34 -15.54
N LEU A 124 6.29 2.28 -15.10
CA LEU A 124 6.70 2.40 -13.70
C LEU A 124 7.58 3.64 -13.54
N VAL A 125 7.34 4.39 -12.47
CA VAL A 125 8.21 5.51 -12.09
C VAL A 125 9.60 4.95 -11.76
N PRO A 126 10.67 5.52 -12.32
CA PRO A 126 12.04 5.08 -12.03
C PRO A 126 12.34 5.07 -10.53
N VAL A 127 13.08 4.05 -10.11
CA VAL A 127 13.60 3.88 -8.75
C VAL A 127 15.08 3.54 -8.83
N CYS A 128 15.81 3.76 -7.74
CA CYS A 128 17.22 3.40 -7.63
C CYS A 128 17.41 2.07 -6.91
N GLU A 129 18.56 1.44 -7.13
CA GLU A 129 18.93 0.17 -6.49
C GLU A 129 18.87 0.30 -4.98
N GLU A 130 19.39 1.38 -4.40
CA GLU A 130 19.44 1.57 -2.94
C GLU A 130 18.04 1.62 -2.32
N THR A 131 17.06 2.19 -3.05
CA THR A 131 15.67 2.19 -2.59
C THR A 131 15.10 0.79 -2.53
N ILE A 132 15.36 -0.02 -3.56
CA ILE A 132 14.90 -1.41 -3.63
C ILE A 132 15.58 -2.26 -2.56
N THR A 133 16.90 -2.10 -2.38
CA THR A 133 17.65 -2.79 -1.32
C THR A 133 17.06 -2.49 0.05
N HIS A 134 16.82 -1.22 0.36
CA HIS A 134 16.19 -0.84 1.63
C HIS A 134 14.77 -1.43 1.79
N ASP A 135 13.95 -1.37 0.74
CA ASP A 135 12.60 -1.94 0.79
C ASP A 135 12.66 -3.48 0.98
N MET A 136 13.61 -4.17 0.34
CA MET A 136 13.84 -5.62 0.48
C MET A 136 14.33 -6.02 1.87
N GLU A 137 15.17 -5.22 2.53
CA GLU A 137 15.55 -5.43 3.93
C GLU A 137 14.33 -5.38 4.86
N LEU A 138 13.44 -4.40 4.64
CA LEU A 138 12.21 -4.26 5.43
C LEU A 138 11.27 -5.43 5.20
N ILE A 139 11.11 -5.85 3.94
CA ILE A 139 10.29 -7.02 3.57
C ILE A 139 10.87 -8.28 4.21
N THR A 140 12.18 -8.48 4.18
CA THR A 140 12.85 -9.64 4.78
C THR A 140 12.61 -9.69 6.29
N LYS A 141 12.72 -8.54 6.98
CA LYS A 141 12.39 -8.46 8.42
C LYS A 141 10.93 -8.79 8.71
N ALA A 142 10.01 -8.31 7.89
CA ALA A 142 8.59 -8.60 8.03
C ALA A 142 8.28 -10.09 7.76
N ALA A 143 8.88 -10.67 6.72
CA ALA A 143 8.74 -12.10 6.40
C ALA A 143 9.31 -12.97 7.52
N ALA A 144 10.50 -12.65 8.04
CA ALA A 144 11.09 -13.37 9.17
C ALA A 144 10.22 -13.31 10.43
N LYS A 145 9.61 -12.15 10.70
CA LYS A 145 8.66 -12.00 11.81
C LYS A 145 7.43 -12.91 11.60
N ASN A 146 6.82 -12.89 10.42
CA ASN A 146 5.63 -13.70 10.13
C ASN A 146 5.95 -15.21 10.22
N ILE A 147 7.07 -15.64 9.65
CA ILE A 147 7.55 -17.03 9.75
C ILE A 147 7.80 -17.38 11.23
N GLY A 148 8.36 -16.46 12.01
CA GLY A 148 8.55 -16.64 13.46
C GLY A 148 7.26 -16.79 14.26
N GLU A 149 6.15 -16.19 13.80
CA GLU A 149 4.82 -16.36 14.40
C GLU A 149 4.18 -17.71 14.00
N GLU A 150 4.56 -18.28 12.85
CA GLU A 150 4.10 -19.58 12.35
C GLU A 150 4.91 -20.78 12.87
N LEU A 151 6.19 -20.54 13.23
CA LEU A 151 7.11 -21.57 13.71
C LEU A 151 6.65 -22.19 15.05
N PRO A 152 6.58 -23.52 15.18
CA PRO A 152 6.28 -24.18 16.44
C PRO A 152 7.43 -24.02 17.44
N LYS A 153 7.12 -24.26 18.72
CA LYS A 153 8.10 -24.19 19.81
C LYS A 153 9.28 -25.16 19.60
N ASP A 154 8.98 -26.34 19.06
CA ASP A 154 9.96 -27.36 18.71
C ASP A 154 9.97 -27.50 17.18
N PHE A 155 11.10 -27.22 16.55
CA PHE A 155 11.31 -27.38 15.11
C PHE A 155 12.71 -27.95 14.85
N GLY A 156 12.87 -28.64 13.73
CA GLY A 156 14.15 -29.15 13.27
C GLY A 156 14.97 -28.07 12.58
N VAL A 157 16.29 -28.19 12.66
CA VAL A 157 17.24 -27.34 11.93
C VAL A 157 18.12 -28.23 11.06
N ILE A 158 18.19 -27.92 9.77
CA ILE A 158 18.99 -28.65 8.79
C ILE A 158 20.12 -27.73 8.32
N PRO A 159 21.38 -28.00 8.70
CA PRO A 159 22.53 -27.34 8.10
C PRO A 159 22.83 -27.95 6.73
N ASP A 160 23.23 -27.10 5.77
CA ASP A 160 23.74 -27.49 4.45
C ASP A 160 24.98 -26.64 4.17
N ASP A 161 26.13 -27.29 4.01
CA ASP A 161 27.41 -26.63 3.85
C ASP A 161 28.05 -26.87 2.48
N CYS A 162 28.76 -25.85 1.99
CA CYS A 162 29.55 -25.97 0.77
C CYS A 162 30.84 -25.16 0.87
N THR A 163 31.88 -25.60 0.17
CA THR A 163 33.12 -24.85 0.00
C THR A 163 33.25 -24.40 -1.44
N PHE A 164 33.50 -23.11 -1.67
CA PHE A 164 33.80 -22.57 -2.99
C PHE A 164 35.10 -21.77 -2.95
N GLY A 165 36.13 -22.28 -3.62
CA GLY A 165 37.46 -21.70 -3.56
C GLY A 165 38.04 -21.75 -2.14
N SER A 166 38.34 -20.58 -1.58
CA SER A 166 38.85 -20.42 -0.21
C SER A 166 37.77 -20.11 0.83
N GLU A 167 36.50 -20.03 0.42
CA GLU A 167 35.40 -19.64 1.29
C GLU A 167 34.51 -20.84 1.63
N TYR A 168 34.14 -20.94 2.90
CA TYR A 168 33.20 -21.93 3.42
C TYR A 168 31.85 -21.26 3.69
N TYR A 169 30.78 -21.85 3.17
CA TYR A 169 29.42 -21.37 3.30
C TYR A 169 28.57 -22.40 4.03
N MET A 170 27.63 -21.93 4.84
CA MET A 170 26.67 -22.78 5.54
C MET A 170 25.29 -22.13 5.46
N ALA A 171 24.35 -22.82 4.83
CA ALA A 171 22.94 -22.52 4.89
C ALA A 171 22.31 -23.26 6.07
N VAL A 172 21.31 -22.64 6.69
CA VAL A 172 20.59 -23.21 7.83
C VAL A 172 19.09 -23.11 7.53
N TYR A 173 18.41 -24.25 7.46
CA TYR A 173 16.99 -24.35 7.14
C TYR A 173 16.19 -24.77 8.38
N GLY A 174 15.06 -24.12 8.63
CA GLY A 174 14.06 -24.59 9.59
C GLY A 174 13.12 -25.62 8.94
N CYS A 175 12.76 -26.66 9.67
CA CYS A 175 11.90 -27.76 9.25
C CYS A 175 10.85 -28.02 10.34
N TYR A 176 9.56 -27.97 9.98
CA TYR A 176 8.45 -28.23 10.91
C TYR A 176 7.16 -28.61 10.17
#